data_AF-A0A7Y3I7N3-F1
#
_entry.id   AF-A0A7Y3I7N3-F1
#
_cell.length_a   1.000
_cell.length_b   1.000
_cell.length_c   1.000
_cell.angle_alpha   90.00
_cell.angle_beta   90.00
_cell.angle_gamma   90.00
#
_symmetry.space_group_name_H-M   'P 1'
#
loop_
_entity.id
_entity.type
_entity.pdbx_description
1 polymer ?
#
loop_
_entity_poly.entity_id
_entity_poly.type
_entity_poly.pdbx_seq_one_letter_code
_entity_poly.pdbx_strand_id
1 'polypeptide(L)'
;MTYGEVLLWFVVPPIVVLAPLGVSGLRTYGGRGWLSVPAVALIAFSYAAPWDNYLIWRGVWNSPPDRILGRILYVPVEEYAFFVLQPLLTGAWFGVVLRRLRLRSFPSGSNLGALAWAGVLMVGLAFWARPGSLYLGTLLVWVALPLAGMWWYRGGWLRRNWIPLSAAVIPPTGYLWWVDHLALGEGTWFISADHTVGVSVVGIPIEEALFFLLTNVLVVVGMGLFLEPAIDQPSSTAPSTS
;
A
#
# COMPACT_ATOMS: atom_id res chain seq x y z
N MET A 1 16.32 17.08 2.86
CA MET A 1 15.62 17.37 1.59
C MET A 1 14.24 17.88 1.91
N THR A 2 13.55 18.52 0.97
CA THR A 2 12.10 18.77 1.07
C THR A 2 11.33 17.47 0.79
N TYR A 3 10.07 17.40 1.20
CA TYR A 3 9.23 16.25 0.91
C TYR A 3 9.03 16.09 -0.61
N GLY A 4 8.81 17.19 -1.33
CA GLY A 4 8.71 17.16 -2.78
C GLY A 4 9.95 16.58 -3.47
N GLU A 5 11.14 16.89 -2.96
CA GLU A 5 12.40 16.30 -3.43
C GLU A 5 12.46 14.79 -3.16
N VAL A 6 12.02 14.32 -1.99
CA VAL A 6 11.99 12.87 -1.70
C VAL A 6 11.12 12.14 -2.73
N LEU A 7 9.93 12.66 -3.02
CA LEU A 7 9.03 12.07 -4.02
C LEU A 7 9.65 12.13 -5.43
N LEU A 8 10.22 13.27 -5.81
CA LEU A 8 10.79 13.48 -7.14
C LEU A 8 12.04 12.62 -7.40
N TRP A 9 12.90 12.44 -6.41
CA TRP A 9 14.18 11.73 -6.58
C TRP A 9 14.08 10.24 -6.32
N PHE A 10 13.20 9.81 -5.42
CA PHE A 10 13.12 8.40 -5.01
C PHE A 10 11.83 7.71 -5.42
N VAL A 11 10.70 8.40 -5.55
CA VAL A 11 9.43 7.71 -5.86
C VAL A 11 9.11 7.75 -7.36
N VAL A 12 9.22 8.92 -7.98
CA VAL A 12 8.91 9.12 -9.40
C VAL A 12 9.83 8.33 -10.34
N PRO A 13 11.16 8.30 -10.18
CA PRO A 13 12.03 7.65 -11.16
C PRO A 13 11.81 6.12 -11.26
N PRO A 14 11.67 5.37 -10.15
CA PRO A 14 11.30 3.96 -10.23
C PRO A 14 9.94 3.73 -10.91
N ILE A 15 8.94 4.59 -10.69
CA ILE A 15 7.66 4.50 -11.40
C ILE A 15 7.88 4.61 -12.91
N VAL A 16 8.60 5.64 -13.36
CA VAL A 16 8.87 5.88 -14.79
C VAL A 16 9.62 4.70 -15.41
N VAL A 17 10.62 4.16 -14.72
CA VAL A 17 11.43 3.03 -15.20
C VAL A 17 10.62 1.72 -15.25
N LEU A 18 9.77 1.46 -14.24
CA LEU A 18 9.01 0.22 -14.14
C LEU A 18 7.73 0.24 -14.99
N ALA A 19 7.15 1.42 -15.24
CA ALA A 19 5.85 1.57 -15.90
C ALA A 19 5.74 0.82 -17.25
N PRO A 20 6.71 0.87 -18.18
CA PRO A 20 6.58 0.15 -19.46
C PRO A 20 6.43 -1.37 -19.27
N LEU A 21 7.22 -1.95 -18.36
CA LEU A 21 7.17 -3.37 -18.06
C LEU A 21 5.92 -3.72 -17.26
N GLY A 22 5.56 -2.89 -16.27
CA GLY A 22 4.38 -3.05 -15.43
C GLY A 22 3.09 -3.02 -16.24
N VAL A 23 2.91 -2.00 -17.07
CA VAL A 23 1.75 -1.87 -17.97
C VAL A 23 1.64 -3.06 -18.90
N SER A 24 2.75 -3.55 -19.46
CA SER A 24 2.74 -4.73 -20.32
C SER A 24 2.28 -6.00 -19.57
N GLY A 25 2.63 -6.16 -18.30
CA GLY A 25 2.13 -7.27 -17.49
C GLY A 25 0.65 -7.13 -17.12
N LEU A 26 0.20 -5.93 -16.74
CA LEU A 26 -1.20 -5.68 -16.42
C LEU A 26 -2.12 -5.85 -17.64
N ARG A 27 -1.64 -5.50 -18.85
CA ARG A 27 -2.41 -5.65 -20.10
C ARG A 27 -2.81 -7.10 -20.40
N THR A 28 -2.16 -8.11 -19.83
CA THR A 28 -2.60 -9.50 -19.99
C THR A 28 -3.97 -9.77 -19.35
N TYR A 29 -4.45 -8.86 -18.51
CA TYR A 29 -5.76 -8.89 -17.86
C TYR A 29 -6.78 -7.92 -18.52
N GLY A 30 -6.49 -7.48 -19.76
CA GLY A 30 -7.39 -6.67 -20.59
C GLY A 30 -7.76 -5.33 -19.95
N GLY A 31 -9.04 -4.94 -20.08
CA GLY A 31 -9.60 -3.69 -19.55
C GLY A 31 -9.39 -3.52 -18.04
N ARG A 32 -9.46 -4.62 -17.29
CA ARG A 32 -9.29 -4.59 -15.83
C ARG A 32 -7.82 -4.33 -15.44
N GLY A 33 -6.90 -4.76 -16.28
CA GLY A 33 -5.46 -4.48 -16.17
C GLY A 33 -5.16 -3.00 -16.04
N TRP A 34 -5.58 -2.20 -17.03
CA TRP A 34 -5.28 -0.76 -17.05
C TRP A 34 -6.05 0.03 -16.00
N LEU A 35 -7.26 -0.42 -15.63
CA LEU A 35 -8.10 0.24 -14.63
C LEU A 35 -7.66 -0.04 -13.19
N SER A 36 -6.97 -1.17 -12.95
CA SER A 36 -6.65 -1.60 -11.58
C SER A 36 -5.83 -0.56 -10.81
N VAL A 37 -4.80 0.01 -11.42
CA VAL A 37 -3.92 1.01 -10.80
C VAL A 37 -4.65 2.32 -10.48
N PRO A 38 -5.30 3.01 -11.44
CA PRO A 38 -6.01 4.27 -11.14
C PRO A 38 -7.18 4.06 -10.18
N ALA A 39 -7.89 2.92 -10.24
CA ALA A 39 -8.96 2.61 -9.30
C ALA A 39 -8.42 2.45 -7.87
N VAL A 40 -7.34 1.69 -7.69
CA VAL A 40 -6.73 1.49 -6.37
C VAL A 40 -6.08 2.77 -5.85
N ALA A 41 -5.47 3.58 -6.72
CA ALA A 41 -4.91 4.88 -6.34
C ALA A 41 -5.99 5.85 -5.83
N LEU A 42 -7.15 5.90 -6.50
CA LEU A 42 -8.28 6.71 -6.04
C LEU A 42 -8.82 6.23 -4.69
N ILE A 43 -8.97 4.91 -4.52
CA ILE A 43 -9.40 4.32 -3.24
C ILE A 43 -8.39 4.63 -2.14
N ALA A 44 -7.09 4.45 -2.41
CA ALA A 44 -6.03 4.73 -1.45
C ALA A 44 -6.05 6.20 -1.02
N PHE A 45 -6.15 7.13 -1.97
CA PHE A 45 -6.27 8.56 -1.69
C PHE A 45 -7.47 8.86 -0.77
N SER A 46 -8.66 8.38 -1.13
CA SER A 46 -9.88 8.63 -0.35
C SER A 46 -9.86 7.99 1.03
N TYR A 47 -9.16 6.86 1.18
CA TYR A 47 -9.12 6.10 2.43
C TYR A 47 -7.99 6.56 3.38
N ALA A 48 -6.84 6.97 2.83
CA ALA A 48 -5.68 7.43 3.60
C ALA A 48 -5.86 8.88 4.08
N ALA A 49 -6.38 9.78 3.23
CA ALA A 49 -6.43 11.20 3.54
C ALA A 49 -7.12 11.56 4.88
N PRO A 50 -8.27 10.96 5.27
CA PRO A 50 -8.89 11.26 6.56
C PRO A 50 -8.07 10.72 7.75
N TRP A 51 -7.49 9.52 7.60
CA TRP A 51 -6.69 8.89 8.65
C TRP A 51 -5.40 9.68 8.89
N ASP A 52 -4.74 10.11 7.83
CA ASP A 52 -3.48 10.83 7.94
C ASP A 52 -3.67 12.26 8.49
N ASN A 53 -4.77 12.94 8.10
CA ASN A 53 -5.18 14.20 8.74
C ASN A 53 -5.39 14.03 10.25
N TYR A 54 -5.99 12.92 10.68
CA TYR A 54 -6.16 12.63 12.09
C TYR A 54 -4.82 12.42 12.81
N LEU A 55 -3.86 11.71 12.19
CA LEU A 55 -2.54 11.49 12.78
C LEU A 55 -1.78 12.80 13.01
N ILE A 56 -1.71 13.67 12.01
CA ILE A 56 -1.03 14.96 12.15
C ILE A 56 -1.74 15.86 13.15
N TRP A 57 -3.08 15.90 13.11
CA TRP A 57 -3.86 16.66 14.11
C TRP A 57 -3.59 16.19 15.55
N ARG A 58 -3.38 14.87 15.74
CA ARG A 58 -3.01 14.28 17.03
C ARG A 58 -1.53 14.43 17.39
N GLY A 59 -0.70 14.99 16.50
CA GLY A 59 0.73 15.17 16.71
C GLY A 59 1.56 13.89 16.54
N VAL A 60 1.02 12.86 15.87
CA VAL A 60 1.72 11.58 15.69
C VAL A 60 2.97 11.75 14.83
N TRP A 61 2.86 12.50 13.74
CA TRP A 61 3.98 12.83 12.89
C TRP A 61 3.79 14.24 12.30
N ASN A 62 4.89 14.85 11.88
CA ASN A 62 4.82 16.16 11.24
C ASN A 62 6.05 16.45 10.36
N SER A 63 5.96 17.48 9.53
CA SER A 63 7.08 18.01 8.73
C SER A 63 7.38 19.46 9.10
N PRO A 64 8.66 19.87 9.10
CA PRO A 64 9.03 21.27 9.25
C PRO A 64 8.42 22.13 8.14
N PRO A 65 7.97 23.37 8.43
CA PRO A 65 7.33 24.23 7.43
C PRO A 65 8.21 24.57 6.23
N ASP A 66 9.53 24.59 6.39
CA ASP A 66 10.52 24.84 5.35
C ASP A 66 10.81 23.62 4.46
N ARG A 67 10.25 22.44 4.81
CA ARG A 67 10.43 21.18 4.07
C ARG A 67 9.21 20.77 3.25
N ILE A 68 8.14 21.56 3.27
CA ILE A 68 6.89 21.31 2.56
C ILE A 68 6.45 22.54 1.78
N LEU A 69 5.69 22.34 0.70
CA LEU A 69 5.12 23.40 -0.12
C LEU A 69 3.95 24.11 0.56
N GLY A 70 3.21 23.37 1.38
CA GLY A 70 2.03 23.85 2.08
C GLY A 70 1.18 22.70 2.60
N ARG A 71 0.04 23.02 3.22
CA ARG A 71 -0.90 22.03 3.76
C ARG A 71 -2.29 22.22 3.18
N ILE A 72 -2.98 21.11 2.98
CA ILE A 72 -4.43 21.07 2.84
C ILE A 72 -4.96 20.43 4.11
N LEU A 73 -5.81 21.16 4.85
CA LEU A 73 -6.14 20.83 6.24
C LEU A 73 -4.85 20.71 7.09
N TYR A 74 -4.53 19.53 7.60
CA TYR A 74 -3.32 19.29 8.40
C TYR A 74 -2.19 18.68 7.58
N VAL A 75 -2.49 18.06 6.44
CA VAL A 75 -1.56 17.19 5.70
C VAL A 75 -0.77 17.98 4.65
N PRO A 76 0.55 17.77 4.53
CA PRO A 76 1.35 18.34 3.45
C PRO A 76 0.79 18.00 2.07
N VAL A 77 0.85 18.93 1.10
CA VAL A 77 0.39 18.68 -0.28
C VAL A 77 1.10 17.48 -0.90
N GLU A 78 2.36 17.28 -0.57
CA GLU A 78 3.20 16.19 -1.03
C GLU A 78 2.70 14.82 -0.57
N GLU A 79 2.16 14.71 0.64
CA GLU A 79 1.60 13.46 1.17
C GLU A 79 0.37 13.02 0.36
N TYR A 80 -0.46 13.98 -0.09
CA TYR A 80 -1.55 13.69 -1.02
C TYR A 80 -1.04 13.14 -2.36
N ALA A 81 0.13 13.60 -2.83
CA ALA A 81 0.78 13.01 -3.99
C ALA A 81 1.30 11.61 -3.67
N PHE A 82 1.87 11.38 -2.48
CA PHE A 82 2.32 10.07 -2.03
C PHE A 82 1.20 9.02 -2.02
N PHE A 83 -0.01 9.38 -1.58
CA PHE A 83 -1.18 8.49 -1.62
C PHE A 83 -1.50 7.96 -3.03
N VAL A 84 -1.11 8.69 -4.08
CA VAL A 84 -1.27 8.27 -5.48
C VAL A 84 -0.01 7.60 -6.01
N LEU A 85 1.17 8.13 -5.68
CA LEU A 85 2.46 7.65 -6.16
C LEU A 85 2.80 6.26 -5.62
N GLN A 86 2.48 5.94 -4.37
CA GLN A 86 2.74 4.61 -3.83
C GLN A 86 1.95 3.51 -4.58
N PRO A 87 0.62 3.62 -4.80
CA PRO A 87 -0.10 2.69 -5.66
C PRO A 87 0.45 2.60 -7.09
N LEU A 88 0.93 3.71 -7.66
CA LEU A 88 1.57 3.70 -8.99
C LEU A 88 2.88 2.90 -8.97
N LEU A 89 3.74 3.10 -7.97
CA LEU A 89 5.00 2.39 -7.79
C LEU A 89 4.77 0.89 -7.60
N THR A 90 3.95 0.55 -6.61
CA THR A 90 3.65 -0.84 -6.26
C THR A 90 2.87 -1.52 -7.37
N GLY A 91 1.96 -0.82 -8.04
CA GLY A 91 1.22 -1.33 -9.20
C GLY A 91 2.09 -1.58 -10.42
N ALA A 92 3.03 -0.68 -10.72
CA ALA A 92 4.02 -0.89 -11.79
C ALA A 92 4.88 -2.11 -11.50
N TRP A 93 5.38 -2.25 -10.26
CA TRP A 93 6.12 -3.45 -9.84
C TRP A 93 5.26 -4.71 -9.89
N PHE A 94 4.00 -4.66 -9.44
CA PHE A 94 3.10 -5.80 -9.50
C PHE A 94 2.89 -6.27 -10.94
N GLY A 95 2.72 -5.35 -11.88
CA GLY A 95 2.70 -5.67 -13.31
C GLY A 95 3.97 -6.39 -13.79
N VAL A 96 5.15 -5.96 -13.33
CA VAL A 96 6.42 -6.66 -13.63
C VAL A 96 6.40 -8.09 -13.09
N VAL A 97 5.94 -8.28 -11.85
CA VAL A 97 5.79 -9.60 -11.23
C VAL A 97 4.84 -10.48 -12.04
N LEU A 98 3.70 -9.96 -12.49
CA LEU A 98 2.71 -10.71 -13.26
C LEU A 98 3.20 -11.20 -14.62
N ARG A 99 4.26 -10.59 -15.18
CA ARG A 99 4.93 -11.13 -16.38
C ARG A 99 5.62 -12.46 -16.14
N ARG A 100 6.03 -12.74 -14.89
CA ARG A 100 6.77 -13.95 -14.50
C ARG A 100 5.91 -14.92 -13.68
N LEU A 101 5.07 -14.38 -12.80
CA LEU A 101 4.24 -15.12 -11.86
C LEU A 101 2.77 -14.77 -12.09
N ARG A 102 2.05 -15.65 -12.79
CA ARG A 102 0.63 -15.43 -13.11
C ARG A 102 -0.26 -15.68 -11.91
N LEU A 103 -1.26 -14.82 -11.73
CA LEU A 103 -2.40 -15.12 -10.87
C LEU A 103 -3.18 -16.29 -11.47
N ARG A 104 -3.69 -17.15 -10.60
CA ARG A 104 -4.49 -18.33 -10.98
C ARG A 104 -5.87 -18.25 -10.36
N SER A 105 -6.84 -18.76 -11.10
CA SER A 105 -8.20 -18.92 -10.63
C SER A 105 -8.26 -20.08 -9.64
N PHE A 106 -8.91 -19.83 -8.52
CA PHE A 106 -9.14 -20.83 -7.50
C PHE A 106 -10.49 -20.57 -6.83
N PRO A 107 -11.24 -21.62 -6.48
CA PRO A 107 -12.46 -21.46 -5.71
C PRO A 107 -12.13 -20.85 -4.35
N SER A 108 -13.00 -19.97 -3.85
CA SER A 108 -12.87 -19.45 -2.49
C SER A 108 -12.96 -20.60 -1.49
N GLY A 109 -12.22 -20.52 -0.40
CA GLY A 109 -12.17 -21.56 0.61
C GLY A 109 -11.57 -21.04 1.91
N SER A 110 -12.38 -21.12 2.97
CA SER A 110 -12.10 -20.73 4.36
C SER A 110 -11.97 -19.22 4.63
N ASN A 111 -12.74 -18.77 5.63
CA ASN A 111 -12.75 -17.40 6.16
C ASN A 111 -11.77 -17.23 7.34
N LEU A 112 -10.87 -18.19 7.59
CA LEU A 112 -9.93 -18.13 8.72
C LEU A 112 -9.06 -16.87 8.70
N GLY A 113 -8.68 -16.37 7.52
CA GLY A 113 -7.93 -15.12 7.41
C GLY A 113 -8.73 -13.89 7.83
N ALA A 114 -10.05 -13.88 7.62
CA ALA A 114 -10.91 -12.80 8.11
C ALA A 114 -10.97 -12.80 9.65
N LEU A 115 -11.03 -13.98 10.27
CA LEU A 115 -10.94 -14.10 11.74
C LEU A 115 -9.58 -13.64 12.27
N ALA A 116 -8.49 -13.95 11.56
CA ALA A 116 -7.16 -13.45 11.92
C ALA A 116 -7.11 -11.91 11.89
N TRP A 117 -7.65 -11.28 10.85
CA TRP A 117 -7.74 -9.80 10.78
C TRP A 117 -8.69 -9.20 11.81
N ALA A 118 -9.76 -9.90 12.19
CA ALA A 118 -10.58 -9.49 13.34
C ALA A 118 -9.76 -9.51 14.64
N GLY A 119 -8.87 -10.50 14.82
CA GLY A 119 -7.89 -10.50 15.90
C GLY A 119 -6.94 -9.29 15.86
N VAL A 120 -6.41 -8.95 14.68
CA VAL A 120 -5.56 -7.75 14.49
C VAL A 120 -6.33 -6.47 14.80
N LEU A 121 -7.60 -6.38 14.43
CA LEU A 121 -8.47 -5.26 14.79
C LEU A 121 -8.58 -5.11 16.31
N MET A 122 -8.80 -6.21 17.04
CA MET A 122 -8.87 -6.19 18.51
C MET A 122 -7.53 -5.77 19.14
N VAL A 123 -6.41 -6.24 18.59
CA VAL A 123 -5.07 -5.80 19.02
C VAL A 123 -4.90 -4.30 18.75
N GLY A 124 -5.28 -3.82 17.57
CA GLY A 124 -5.24 -2.40 17.22
C GLY A 124 -6.07 -1.53 18.17
N LEU A 125 -7.29 -1.96 18.52
CA LEU A 125 -8.13 -1.27 19.52
C LEU A 125 -7.46 -1.24 20.90
N ALA A 126 -6.82 -2.33 21.32
CA ALA A 126 -6.11 -2.37 22.59
C ALA A 126 -4.89 -1.43 22.60
N PHE A 127 -4.15 -1.31 21.50
CA PHE A 127 -3.05 -0.34 21.38
C PHE A 127 -3.54 1.10 21.22
N TRP A 128 -4.69 1.33 20.56
CA TRP A 128 -5.26 2.67 20.45
C TRP A 128 -5.69 3.21 21.83
N ALA A 129 -6.25 2.36 22.69
CA ALA A 129 -6.63 2.75 24.04
C ALA A 129 -5.43 3.02 24.98
N ARG A 130 -4.21 2.66 24.58
CA ARG A 130 -3.00 2.81 25.41
C ARG A 130 -2.25 4.11 25.10
N PRO A 131 -1.81 4.86 26.12
CA PRO A 131 -0.86 5.96 25.93
C PRO A 131 0.43 5.46 25.29
N GLY A 132 1.05 6.27 24.42
CA GLY A 132 2.31 5.89 23.78
C GLY A 132 2.19 4.99 22.54
N SER A 133 0.99 4.56 22.15
CA SER A 133 0.84 3.64 21.00
C SER A 133 -0.28 4.01 20.05
N LEU A 134 -0.63 5.29 20.01
CA LEU A 134 -1.68 5.81 19.15
C LEU A 134 -1.42 5.48 17.67
N TYR A 135 -0.16 5.60 17.23
CA TYR A 135 0.19 5.36 15.83
C TYR A 135 -0.05 3.89 15.45
N LEU A 136 0.58 2.96 16.18
CA LEU A 136 0.40 1.53 15.95
C LEU A 136 -1.07 1.10 16.07
N GLY A 137 -1.77 1.57 17.10
CA GLY A 137 -3.17 1.23 17.34
C GLY A 137 -4.08 1.64 16.20
N THR A 138 -3.99 2.90 15.78
CA THR A 138 -4.81 3.45 14.69
C THR A 138 -4.44 2.84 13.34
N LEU A 139 -3.15 2.57 13.07
CA LEU A 139 -2.69 1.85 11.88
C LEU A 139 -3.33 0.46 11.79
N LEU A 140 -3.24 -0.34 12.85
CA LEU A 140 -3.79 -1.70 12.86
C LEU A 140 -5.31 -1.71 12.73
N VAL A 141 -6.03 -0.77 13.35
CA VAL A 141 -7.48 -0.66 13.19
C VAL A 141 -7.84 -0.27 11.75
N TRP A 142 -7.15 0.72 11.20
CA TRP A 142 -7.39 1.24 9.85
C TRP A 142 -7.13 0.18 8.78
N VAL A 143 -6.03 -0.59 8.86
CA VAL A 143 -5.73 -1.64 7.87
C VAL A 143 -6.55 -2.93 8.07
N ALA A 144 -6.92 -3.28 9.30
CA ALA A 144 -7.60 -4.54 9.57
C ALA A 144 -9.00 -4.59 8.97
N LEU A 145 -9.72 -3.47 8.91
CA LEU A 145 -11.07 -3.41 8.34
C LEU A 145 -11.13 -3.84 6.87
N PRO A 146 -10.41 -3.19 5.93
CA PRO A 146 -10.41 -3.61 4.53
C PRO A 146 -9.81 -5.01 4.34
N LEU A 147 -8.75 -5.37 5.08
CA LEU A 147 -8.13 -6.70 4.93
C LEU A 147 -9.04 -7.82 5.43
N ALA A 148 -9.76 -7.62 6.53
CA ALA A 148 -10.79 -8.56 6.97
C ALA A 148 -11.86 -8.77 5.90
N GLY A 149 -12.33 -7.68 5.27
CA GLY A 149 -13.29 -7.74 4.16
C GLY A 149 -12.75 -8.49 2.94
N MET A 150 -11.52 -8.20 2.52
CA MET A 150 -10.86 -8.87 1.39
C MET A 150 -10.65 -10.37 1.64
N TRP A 151 -10.24 -10.74 2.86
CA TRP A 151 -10.07 -12.14 3.25
C TRP A 151 -11.40 -12.87 3.46
N TRP A 152 -12.46 -12.18 3.88
CA TRP A 152 -13.80 -12.74 3.94
C TRP A 152 -14.35 -13.00 2.53
N TYR A 153 -14.14 -12.05 1.61
CA TYR A 153 -14.59 -12.17 0.23
C TYR A 153 -13.85 -13.31 -0.51
N ARG A 154 -12.51 -13.32 -0.48
CA ARG A 154 -11.67 -14.21 -1.32
C ARG A 154 -10.42 -14.78 -0.62
N GLY A 155 -10.48 -15.04 0.68
CA GLY A 155 -9.34 -15.54 1.47
C GLY A 155 -8.67 -16.81 0.92
N GLY A 156 -9.46 -17.78 0.43
CA GLY A 156 -8.90 -18.99 -0.20
C GLY A 156 -8.11 -18.70 -1.48
N TRP A 157 -8.53 -17.70 -2.26
CA TRP A 157 -7.81 -17.25 -3.46
C TRP A 157 -6.53 -16.51 -3.08
N LEU A 158 -6.57 -15.63 -2.08
CA LEU A 158 -5.40 -14.92 -1.56
C LEU A 158 -4.34 -15.89 -1.04
N ARG A 159 -4.76 -16.88 -0.24
CA ARG A 159 -3.86 -17.90 0.29
C ARG A 159 -3.19 -18.71 -0.80
N ARG A 160 -3.87 -19.02 -1.91
CA ARG A 160 -3.29 -19.82 -2.99
C ARG A 160 -2.43 -18.99 -3.95
N ASN A 161 -2.68 -17.69 -4.07
CA ASN A 161 -1.87 -16.76 -4.84
C ASN A 161 -0.80 -16.04 -3.98
N TRP A 162 -0.44 -16.58 -2.81
CA TRP A 162 0.49 -15.90 -1.89
C TRP A 162 1.85 -15.62 -2.52
N ILE A 163 2.36 -16.48 -3.41
CA ILE A 163 3.66 -16.30 -4.07
C ILE A 163 3.70 -15.02 -4.94
N PRO A 164 2.85 -14.85 -5.97
CA PRO A 164 2.84 -13.62 -6.77
C PRO A 164 2.49 -12.38 -5.93
N LEU A 165 1.61 -12.50 -4.94
CA LEU A 165 1.22 -11.37 -4.09
C LEU A 165 2.39 -10.93 -3.19
N SER A 166 3.06 -11.85 -2.50
CA SER A 166 4.24 -11.54 -1.67
C SER A 166 5.40 -11.01 -2.50
N ALA A 167 5.65 -11.54 -3.69
CA ALA A 167 6.67 -11.03 -4.61
C ALA A 167 6.38 -9.58 -5.07
N ALA A 168 5.12 -9.18 -5.08
CA ALA A 168 4.71 -7.81 -5.39
C ALA A 168 4.72 -6.87 -4.18
N VAL A 169 4.60 -7.39 -2.95
CA VAL A 169 4.62 -6.60 -1.70
C VAL A 169 6.04 -6.34 -1.20
N ILE A 170 6.90 -7.37 -1.16
CA ILE A 170 8.18 -7.31 -0.43
C ILE A 170 9.14 -6.27 -1.02
N PRO A 171 9.42 -6.24 -2.34
CA PRO A 171 10.36 -5.27 -2.91
C PRO A 171 9.98 -3.80 -2.73
N PRO A 172 8.75 -3.34 -3.04
CA PRO A 172 8.38 -1.95 -2.79
C PRO A 172 8.36 -1.60 -1.29
N THR A 173 8.06 -2.57 -0.41
CA THR A 173 8.12 -2.36 1.04
C THR A 173 9.55 -2.08 1.49
N GLY A 174 10.50 -2.95 1.13
CA GLY A 174 11.91 -2.74 1.49
C GLY A 174 12.50 -1.48 0.86
N TYR A 175 12.09 -1.13 -0.36
CA TYR A 175 12.49 0.12 -1.00
C TYR A 175 11.98 1.35 -0.24
N LEU A 176 10.69 1.38 0.12
CA LEU A 176 10.09 2.50 0.83
C LEU A 176 10.62 2.63 2.26
N TRP A 177 10.96 1.52 2.94
CA TRP A 177 11.67 1.58 4.22
C TRP A 177 13.01 2.30 4.09
N TRP A 178 13.76 2.01 3.03
CA TRP A 178 15.03 2.69 2.78
C TRP A 178 14.83 4.18 2.48
N VAL A 179 13.81 4.54 1.69
CA VAL A 179 13.48 5.95 1.42
C VAL A 179 13.07 6.68 2.69
N ASP A 180 12.23 6.06 3.52
CA ASP A 180 11.78 6.64 4.78
C ASP A 180 12.93 6.81 5.79
N HIS A 181 13.84 5.84 5.86
CA HIS A 181 15.06 5.96 6.67
C HIS A 181 15.90 7.18 6.29
N LEU A 182 16.08 7.44 4.99
CA LEU A 182 16.79 8.63 4.51
C LEU A 182 16.02 9.92 4.86
N ALA A 183 14.71 9.94 4.63
CA ALA A 183 13.91 11.12 4.84
C ALA A 183 13.83 11.52 6.33
N LEU A 184 13.67 10.55 7.23
CA LEU A 184 13.75 10.74 8.68
C LEU A 184 15.14 11.20 9.11
N GLY A 185 16.20 10.57 8.57
CA GLY A 185 17.59 10.94 8.86
C GLY A 185 17.94 12.39 8.45
N GLU A 186 17.29 12.91 7.42
CA GLU A 186 17.43 14.30 6.97
C GLU A 186 16.44 15.29 7.61
N GLY A 187 15.54 14.81 8.47
CA GLY A 187 14.53 15.64 9.13
C GLY A 187 13.48 16.20 8.16
N THR A 188 13.19 15.48 7.07
CA THR A 188 12.13 15.85 6.11
C THR A 188 10.75 15.77 6.79
N TRP A 189 10.57 14.74 7.61
CA TRP A 189 9.51 14.61 8.59
C TRP A 189 10.08 13.98 9.85
N PHE A 190 9.29 13.99 10.91
CA PHE A 190 9.62 13.36 12.18
C PHE A 190 8.37 12.74 12.79
N ILE A 191 8.59 11.73 13.63
CA ILE A 191 7.54 10.97 14.29
C ILE A 191 7.68 11.19 15.79
N SER A 192 6.56 11.46 16.45
CA SER A 192 6.53 11.73 17.87
C SER A 192 6.76 10.46 18.69
N ALA A 193 7.78 10.50 19.55
CA ALA A 193 8.07 9.43 20.49
C ALA A 193 6.90 9.17 21.47
N ASP A 194 6.06 10.18 21.74
CA ASP A 194 4.90 10.09 22.63
C ASP A 194 3.73 9.28 22.02
N HIS A 195 3.82 8.93 20.73
CA HIS A 195 2.79 8.20 20.01
C HIS A 195 3.25 6.87 19.41
N THR A 196 4.53 6.51 19.61
CA THR A 196 5.17 5.29 19.12
C THR A 196 5.61 4.36 20.24
N VAL A 197 5.62 3.05 19.96
CA VAL A 197 6.01 2.00 20.92
C VAL A 197 7.51 1.92 21.22
N GLY A 198 8.34 2.72 20.52
CA GLY A 198 9.77 2.82 20.78
C GLY A 198 10.63 1.68 20.21
N VAL A 199 10.06 0.81 19.37
CA VAL A 199 10.79 -0.24 18.65
C VAL A 199 11.16 0.27 17.25
N SER A 200 12.39 0.01 16.81
CA SER A 200 12.85 0.36 15.46
C SER A 200 13.28 -0.86 14.65
N VAL A 201 13.12 -0.78 13.33
CA VAL A 201 13.47 -1.79 12.33
C VAL A 201 14.22 -1.08 11.21
N VAL A 202 15.45 -1.49 10.91
CA VAL A 202 16.27 -0.87 9.83
C VAL A 202 16.37 0.66 9.97
N GLY A 203 16.42 1.16 11.21
CA GLY A 203 16.58 2.59 11.50
C GLY A 203 15.31 3.44 11.32
N ILE A 204 14.12 2.84 11.17
CA ILE A 204 12.82 3.52 11.22
C ILE A 204 11.93 2.94 12.33
N PRO A 205 10.95 3.68 12.88
CA PRO A 205 9.99 3.13 13.83
C PRO A 205 9.25 1.91 13.25
N ILE A 206 8.90 0.94 14.10
CA ILE A 206 8.15 -0.26 13.68
C ILE A 206 6.81 0.11 13.03
N GLU A 207 6.20 1.22 13.46
CA GLU A 207 4.96 1.74 12.89
C GLU A 207 5.13 2.15 11.43
N GLU A 208 6.22 2.82 11.06
CA GLU A 208 6.54 3.14 9.66
C GLU A 208 6.80 1.88 8.84
N ALA A 209 7.57 0.95 9.43
CA ALA A 209 7.87 -0.31 8.77
C ALA A 209 6.58 -1.09 8.45
N LEU A 210 5.65 -1.15 9.41
CA LEU A 210 4.33 -1.74 9.24
C LEU A 210 3.43 -0.92 8.31
N PHE A 211 3.49 0.42 8.34
CA PHE A 211 2.73 1.28 7.46
C PHE A 211 3.02 0.95 5.99
N PHE A 212 4.29 0.98 5.57
CA PHE A 212 4.65 0.65 4.18
C PHE A 212 4.34 -0.79 3.81
N LEU A 213 4.54 -1.74 4.74
CA LEU A 213 4.20 -3.14 4.49
C LEU A 213 2.70 -3.32 4.25
N LEU A 214 1.87 -2.81 5.17
CA LEU A 214 0.43 -3.05 5.17
C LEU A 214 -0.28 -2.26 4.08
N THR A 215 0.17 -1.04 3.77
CA THR A 215 -0.32 -0.28 2.61
C THR A 215 0.05 -0.97 1.29
N ASN A 216 1.24 -1.53 1.15
CA ASN A 216 1.59 -2.35 -0.03
C ASN A 216 0.76 -3.64 -0.10
N VAL A 217 0.46 -4.29 1.02
CA VAL A 217 -0.48 -5.42 1.06
C VAL A 217 -1.86 -4.98 0.57
N LEU A 218 -2.40 -3.86 1.05
CA LEU A 218 -3.70 -3.32 0.60
C LEU A 218 -3.72 -3.05 -0.90
N VAL A 219 -2.68 -2.40 -1.43
CA VAL A 219 -2.56 -2.10 -2.86
C VAL A 219 -2.51 -3.39 -3.69
N VAL A 220 -1.60 -4.31 -3.36
CA VAL A 220 -1.40 -5.55 -4.14
C VAL A 220 -2.62 -6.46 -4.05
N VAL A 221 -3.20 -6.64 -2.88
CA VAL A 221 -4.41 -7.44 -2.70
C VAL A 221 -5.61 -6.79 -3.40
N GLY A 222 -5.79 -5.48 -3.25
CA GLY A 222 -6.87 -4.74 -3.91
C GLY A 222 -6.77 -4.85 -5.43
N MET A 223 -5.58 -4.66 -5.99
CA MET A 223 -5.32 -4.88 -7.43
C MET A 223 -5.56 -6.34 -7.82
N GLY A 224 -5.04 -7.29 -7.05
CA GLY A 224 -5.22 -8.72 -7.34
C GLY A 224 -6.69 -9.13 -7.43
N LEU A 225 -7.52 -8.68 -6.49
CA LEU A 225 -8.97 -8.89 -6.50
C LEU A 225 -9.67 -8.17 -7.65
N PHE A 226 -9.18 -7.00 -8.05
CA PHE A 226 -9.71 -6.28 -9.22
C PHE A 226 -9.44 -7.03 -10.53
N LEU A 227 -8.27 -7.66 -10.65
CA LEU A 227 -7.84 -8.44 -11.82
C LEU A 227 -8.43 -9.84 -11.87
N GLU A 228 -8.82 -10.40 -10.72
CA GLU A 228 -9.22 -11.79 -10.59
C GLU A 228 -10.35 -12.24 -11.55
N PRO A 229 -11.42 -11.45 -11.81
CA PRO A 229 -12.42 -11.78 -12.81
C PRO A 229 -11.91 -11.88 -14.25
N ALA A 230 -10.70 -11.40 -14.55
CA ALA A 230 -10.08 -11.48 -15.88
C ALA A 230 -9.11 -12.68 -16.03
N ILE A 231 -8.89 -13.51 -14.99
CA ILE A 231 -7.95 -14.64 -15.07
C ILE A 231 -8.43 -15.73 -16.05
N ASP A 232 -9.74 -15.94 -16.18
CA ASP A 232 -10.33 -17.04 -16.97
C ASP A 232 -11.07 -16.57 -18.24
N GLN A 233 -11.00 -15.29 -18.60
CA GLN A 233 -11.63 -14.84 -19.84
C GLN A 233 -10.72 -15.19 -21.04
N PRO A 234 -11.17 -16.02 -22.00
CA PRO A 234 -10.42 -16.24 -23.22
C PRO A 234 -10.25 -14.90 -23.93
N SER A 235 -9.02 -14.58 -24.34
CA SER A 235 -8.72 -13.42 -25.15
C SER A 235 -9.63 -13.43 -26.38
N SER A 236 -10.56 -12.46 -26.47
CA SER A 236 -11.51 -12.31 -27.58
C SER A 236 -10.88 -11.91 -28.92
N THR A 237 -9.60 -12.25 -29.11
CA THR A 237 -8.79 -11.93 -30.29
C THR A 237 -8.19 -13.20 -30.87
N ALA A 238 -9.04 -14.13 -31.29
CA ALA A 238 -8.70 -15.06 -32.35
C ALA A 238 -9.50 -14.62 -33.60
N PRO A 239 -8.87 -14.14 -34.68
CA PRO A 239 -9.58 -13.99 -35.94
C PRO A 239 -10.06 -15.37 -36.37
N SER A 240 -11.36 -15.50 -36.63
CA SER A 240 -11.92 -16.65 -37.31
C SER A 240 -11.27 -16.76 -38.69
N THR A 241 -10.35 -17.71 -38.86
CA THR A 241 -9.92 -18.14 -40.19
C THR A 241 -11.04 -18.99 -40.77
N SER A 242 -11.89 -18.35 -41.59
CA SER A 242 -12.74 -19.01 -42.58
C SER A 242 -11.96 -19.25 -43.87
#